data_AF-A0A7J4L716-F1
#
_entry.id   AF-A0A7J4L716-F1
#
_cell.length_a   1.000
_cell.length_b   1.000
_cell.length_c   1.000
_cell.angle_alpha   90.00
_cell.angle_beta   90.00
_cell.angle_gamma   90.00
#
_symmetry.space_group_name_H-M   'P 1'
#
loop_
_entity.id
_entity.type
_entity.pdbx_description
1 polymer ?
#
loop_
_entity_poly.entity_id
_entity_poly.type
_entity_poly.pdbx_seq_one_letter_code
_entity_poly.pdbx_strand_id
1 'polypeptide(L)'
;MAYTIISQHIRKKIARRFISTPRFRDYIRDLAFLERSILHPVHGLAANMKLFGLKNQFRKDYKAMLLEFGREKEVWKMRREDENEQVDRRRIEKELGKKEKEEWVDLIK
;
A
#
# COMPACT_ATOMS: atom_id res chain seq x y z
N MET A 1 10.18 -19.19 -13.47
CA MET A 1 10.36 -19.50 -12.04
C MET A 1 8.99 -19.73 -11.42
N ALA A 2 8.73 -20.93 -10.90
CA ALA A 2 7.55 -21.20 -10.08
C ALA A 2 7.89 -20.81 -8.64
N TYR A 3 7.16 -19.85 -8.07
CA TYR A 3 7.38 -19.40 -6.70
C TYR A 3 6.48 -20.18 -5.76
N THR A 4 7.06 -20.82 -4.75
CA THR A 4 6.28 -21.46 -3.68
C THR A 4 5.77 -20.37 -2.75
N ILE A 5 4.47 -20.14 -2.76
CA ILE A 5 3.80 -19.16 -1.90
C ILE A 5 3.72 -19.73 -0.48
N ILE A 6 4.28 -19.04 0.51
CA ILE A 6 4.35 -19.50 1.91
C ILE A 6 3.21 -18.90 2.75
N SER A 7 2.89 -17.62 2.56
CA SER A 7 1.86 -16.84 3.24
C SER A 7 0.49 -17.49 3.12
N GLN A 8 -0.16 -17.67 4.26
CA GLN A 8 -1.53 -18.19 4.30
C GLN A 8 -2.51 -17.16 3.71
N HIS A 9 -2.24 -15.87 3.89
CA HIS A 9 -3.03 -14.78 3.32
C HIS A 9 -3.11 -14.86 1.79
N ILE A 10 -1.96 -15.02 1.10
CA ILE A 10 -1.94 -15.16 -0.36
C ILE A 10 -2.66 -16.46 -0.78
N ARG A 11 -2.37 -17.59 -0.11
CA ARG A 11 -3.02 -18.88 -0.41
C ARG A 11 -4.54 -18.80 -0.33
N LYS A 12 -5.08 -18.15 0.71
CA LYS A 12 -6.53 -17.91 0.87
C LYS A 12 -7.10 -17.04 -0.26
N LYS A 13 -6.36 -16.04 -0.74
CA LYS A 13 -6.80 -15.20 -1.87
C LYS A 13 -6.84 -15.95 -3.20
N ILE A 14 -5.88 -16.82 -3.45
CA ILE A 14 -5.84 -17.67 -4.64
C ILE A 14 -7.00 -18.67 -4.60
N ALA A 15 -7.23 -19.32 -3.46
CA ALA A 15 -8.30 -20.31 -3.30
C ALA A 15 -9.71 -19.71 -3.47
N ARG A 16 -9.90 -18.42 -3.13
CA ARG A 16 -11.21 -17.73 -3.16
C ARG A 16 -11.58 -17.09 -4.50
N ARG A 17 -10.69 -17.10 -5.51
CA ARG A 17 -10.95 -16.45 -6.81
C ARG A 17 -10.57 -17.38 -7.97
N PHE A 18 -11.46 -17.51 -8.94
CA PHE A 18 -11.12 -18.12 -10.23
C PHE A 18 -9.98 -17.34 -10.89
N ILE A 19 -8.89 -18.03 -11.21
CA ILE A 19 -7.65 -17.48 -11.82
C ILE A 19 -7.87 -17.19 -13.32
N SER A 20 -8.98 -16.53 -13.67
CA SER A 20 -9.38 -16.35 -15.06
C SER A 20 -9.02 -14.99 -15.65
N THR A 21 -8.82 -13.96 -14.82
CA THR A 21 -8.49 -12.61 -15.34
C THR A 21 -6.97 -12.35 -15.34
N PRO A 22 -6.39 -11.83 -16.44
CA PRO A 22 -4.96 -11.47 -16.51
C PRO A 22 -4.53 -10.51 -15.39
N ARG A 23 -5.36 -9.52 -15.07
CA ARG A 23 -5.13 -8.57 -13.96
C ARG A 23 -4.99 -9.26 -12.61
N PHE A 24 -5.75 -10.32 -12.36
CA PHE A 24 -5.63 -11.07 -11.11
C PHE A 24 -4.35 -11.90 -11.05
N ARG A 25 -3.88 -12.43 -12.18
CA ARG A 25 -2.60 -13.14 -12.25
C ARG A 25 -1.42 -12.22 -11.96
N ASP A 26 -1.40 -11.03 -12.56
CA ASP A 26 -0.33 -10.06 -12.30
C ASP A 26 -0.36 -9.59 -10.83
N TYR A 27 -1.55 -9.35 -10.28
CA TYR A 27 -1.72 -9.05 -8.86
C TYR A 27 -1.18 -10.14 -7.92
N ILE A 28 -1.47 -11.42 -8.20
CA ILE A 28 -0.91 -12.53 -7.41
C ILE A 28 0.61 -12.63 -7.56
N ARG A 29 1.14 -12.38 -8.75
CA ARG A 29 2.60 -12.35 -8.99
C ARG A 29 3.26 -11.26 -8.16
N ASP A 30 2.68 -10.08 -8.10
CA ASP A 30 3.18 -8.97 -7.28
C ASP A 30 3.13 -9.31 -5.78
N LEU A 31 2.08 -9.98 -5.31
CA LEU A 31 2.00 -10.45 -3.92
C LEU A 31 3.07 -11.51 -3.59
N ALA A 32 3.30 -12.48 -4.48
CA ALA A 32 4.34 -13.48 -4.29
C ALA A 32 5.75 -12.85 -4.28
N PHE A 33 5.96 -11.81 -5.09
CA PHE A 33 7.19 -11.03 -5.08
C PHE A 33 7.39 -10.26 -3.77
N LEU A 34 6.33 -9.66 -3.23
CA LEU A 34 6.34 -9.01 -1.92
C LEU A 34 6.67 -9.97 -0.78
N GLU A 35 6.00 -11.12 -0.73
CA GLU A 35 6.27 -12.17 0.24
C GLU A 35 7.77 -12.52 0.27
N ARG A 36 8.36 -12.74 -0.90
CA ARG A 36 9.78 -13.02 -1.02
C ARG A 36 10.64 -11.87 -0.50
N SER A 37 10.20 -10.64 -0.70
CA SER A 37 10.94 -9.45 -0.25
C SER A 37 10.88 -9.25 1.26
N ILE A 38 9.81 -9.71 1.90
CA ILE A 38 9.70 -9.75 3.37
C ILE A 38 10.67 -10.80 3.93
N LEU A 39 10.74 -11.97 3.29
CA LEU A 39 11.65 -13.05 3.69
C LEU A 39 13.12 -12.71 3.39
N HIS A 40 13.37 -12.06 2.26
CA HIS A 40 14.68 -11.68 1.77
C HIS A 40 14.63 -10.22 1.31
N PRO A 41 14.98 -9.25 2.17
CA PRO A 41 14.95 -7.84 1.83
C PRO A 41 15.85 -7.53 0.63
N VAL A 42 15.24 -7.28 -0.53
CA VAL A 42 15.99 -6.88 -1.73
C VAL A 42 16.12 -5.36 -1.70
N HIS A 43 17.34 -4.85 -1.78
CA HIS A 43 17.57 -3.41 -1.91
C HIS A 43 16.92 -2.86 -3.20
N GLY A 44 16.26 -1.70 -3.10
CA GLY A 44 15.63 -1.03 -4.25
C GLY A 44 14.23 -1.53 -4.64
N LEU A 45 13.60 -2.41 -3.85
CA LEU A 45 12.31 -3.03 -4.18
C LEU A 45 11.17 -2.03 -4.44
N ALA A 46 11.15 -0.92 -3.67
CA ALA A 46 10.12 0.10 -3.78
C ALA A 46 10.05 0.76 -5.17
N ALA A 47 11.16 0.76 -5.93
CA ALA A 47 11.23 1.37 -7.26
C ALA A 47 10.72 0.44 -8.38
N ASN A 48 10.70 -0.88 -8.17
CA ASN A 48 10.37 -1.87 -9.21
C ASN A 48 8.96 -2.43 -9.12
N MET A 49 8.21 -2.11 -8.06
CA MET A 49 6.82 -2.51 -7.96
C MET A 49 5.96 -1.65 -8.90
N LYS A 50 5.48 -2.25 -10.00
CA LYS A 50 4.37 -1.69 -10.78
C LYS A 50 3.12 -1.75 -9.91
N LEU A 51 2.91 -0.75 -9.06
CA LEU A 51 1.74 -0.63 -8.19
C LEU A 51 0.50 -0.31 -9.04
N PHE A 52 -0.06 -1.32 -9.70
CA PHE A 52 -1.27 -1.19 -10.51
C PHE A 52 -2.45 -0.75 -9.64
N GLY A 53 -2.78 0.56 -9.64
CA GLY A 53 -4.08 1.17 -9.30
C GLY A 53 -4.73 0.84 -7.94
N LEU A 54 -4.14 -0.03 -7.13
CA LEU A 54 -4.72 -0.67 -5.96
C LEU A 54 -3.84 -0.44 -4.72
N LYS A 55 -3.22 0.74 -4.62
CA LYS A 55 -2.32 1.13 -3.52
C LYS A 55 -2.87 0.72 -2.14
N ASN A 56 -4.14 0.98 -1.88
CA ASN A 56 -4.76 0.66 -0.59
C ASN A 56 -4.94 -0.85 -0.35
N GLN A 57 -5.39 -1.60 -1.36
CA GLN A 57 -5.57 -3.05 -1.23
C GLN A 57 -4.20 -3.74 -1.06
N PHE A 58 -3.22 -3.35 -1.87
CA PHE A 58 -1.85 -3.82 -1.74
C PHE A 58 -1.23 -3.49 -0.38
N ARG A 59 -1.40 -2.25 0.12
CA ARG A 59 -0.88 -1.85 1.45
C ARG A 59 -1.50 -2.70 2.56
N LYS A 60 -2.80 -3.00 2.48
CA LYS A 60 -3.49 -3.90 3.42
C LYS A 60 -2.92 -5.32 3.37
N ASP A 61 -2.72 -5.86 2.17
CA ASP A 61 -2.22 -7.22 1.99
C ASP A 61 -0.75 -7.35 2.43
N TYR A 62 0.06 -6.33 2.16
CA TYR A 62 1.43 -6.27 2.63
C TYR A 62 1.51 -6.25 4.17
N LYS A 63 0.70 -5.42 4.83
CA LYS A 63 0.62 -5.41 6.30
C LYS A 63 0.18 -6.77 6.87
N ALA A 64 -0.78 -7.44 6.23
CA ALA A 64 -1.21 -8.77 6.65
C ALA A 64 -0.08 -9.79 6.56
N MET A 65 0.70 -9.77 5.46
CA MET A 65 1.88 -10.64 5.32
C MET A 65 2.95 -10.32 6.35
N LEU A 66 3.26 -9.06 6.60
CA LEU A 66 4.23 -8.66 7.63
C LEU A 66 3.85 -9.21 9.01
N LEU A 67 2.57 -9.18 9.37
CA LEU A 67 2.07 -9.78 10.61
C LEU A 67 2.24 -11.30 10.63
N GLU A 68 1.94 -12.00 9.52
CA GLU A 68 2.17 -13.45 9.41
C GLU A 68 3.63 -13.84 9.61
N PHE A 69 4.57 -12.99 9.19
CA PHE A 69 6.01 -13.20 9.35
C PHE A 69 6.57 -12.63 10.67
N GLY A 70 5.73 -12.21 11.62
CA GLY A 70 6.16 -11.67 12.91
C GLY A 70 6.87 -10.32 12.84
N ARG A 71 6.70 -9.57 11.76
CA ARG A 71 7.37 -8.28 11.51
C ARG A 71 6.57 -7.08 12.02
N GLU A 72 6.14 -7.15 13.27
CA GLU A 72 5.23 -6.14 13.86
C GLU A 72 5.81 -4.73 13.84
N LYS A 73 7.12 -4.56 14.12
CA LYS A 73 7.80 -3.25 14.13
C LYS A 73 7.64 -2.49 12.82
N GLU A 74 7.66 -3.20 11.69
CA GLU A 74 7.51 -2.61 10.36
C GLU A 74 6.06 -2.19 10.10
N VAL A 75 5.09 -2.97 10.59
CA VAL A 75 3.66 -2.61 10.56
C VAL A 75 3.39 -1.36 11.41
N TRP A 76 4.00 -1.26 12.59
CA TRP A 76 3.92 -0.08 13.44
C TRP A 76 4.53 1.16 12.78
N LYS A 77 5.67 1.02 12.10
CA LYS A 77 6.28 2.10 11.32
C LYS A 77 5.34 2.58 10.21
N MET A 78 4.75 1.66 9.47
CA MET A 78 3.78 2.00 8.42
C MET A 78 2.51 2.68 8.97
N ARG A 79 2.05 2.34 10.19
CA ARG A 79 0.91 3.04 10.81
C ARG A 79 1.26 4.50 11.12
N ARG A 80 2.46 4.77 11.65
CA ARG A 80 2.92 6.14 11.89
C ARG A 80 3.06 6.95 10.60
N GLU A 81 3.55 6.32 9.53
CA GLU A 81 3.61 6.95 8.20
C GLU A 81 2.20 7.29 7.68
N ASP A 82 1.22 6.40 7.84
CA ASP A 82 -0.18 6.67 7.45
C ASP A 82 -0.81 7.82 8.26
N GLU A 83 -0.52 7.88 9.57
CA GLU A 83 -0.98 8.95 10.45
C GLU A 83 -0.38 10.30 10.06
N ASN A 84 0.92 10.34 9.77
CA ASN A 84 1.60 11.54 9.28
C ASN A 84 1.05 11.98 7.91
N GLU A 85 0.84 11.07 6.96
CA GLU A 85 0.22 11.37 5.66
C GLU A 85 -1.19 12.00 5.82
N GLN A 86 -1.98 11.53 6.79
CA GLN A 86 -3.30 12.11 7.08
C GLN A 86 -3.21 13.49 7.72
N VAL A 87 -2.27 13.70 8.65
CA VAL A 87 -2.05 15.00 9.29
C VAL A 87 -1.62 16.03 8.24
N ASP A 88 -0.70 15.65 7.35
CA ASP A 88 -0.24 16.51 6.25
C ASP A 88 -1.37 16.87 5.30
N ARG A 89 -2.22 15.90 4.91
CA ARG A 89 -3.42 16.18 4.09
C ARG A 89 -4.35 17.19 4.76
N ARG A 90 -4.68 16.99 6.05
CA ARG A 90 -5.55 17.91 6.80
C ARG A 90 -4.93 19.30 6.93
N ARG A 91 -3.61 19.39 7.04
CA ARG A 91 -2.89 20.67 7.08
C ARG A 91 -2.97 21.40 5.74
N ILE A 92 -2.73 20.69 4.64
CA ILE A 92 -2.85 21.21 3.27
C ILE A 92 -4.28 21.69 3.00
N GLU A 93 -5.30 20.91 3.35
CA GLU A 93 -6.72 21.31 3.20
C GLU A 93 -7.05 22.59 3.98
N LYS A 94 -6.53 22.73 5.22
CA LYS A 94 -6.70 23.95 6.03
C LYS A 94 -5.99 25.16 5.43
N GLU A 95 -4.79 24.98 4.87
CA GLU A 95 -4.04 26.05 4.23
C GLU A 95 -4.70 26.49 2.91
N LEU A 96 -5.20 25.55 2.11
CA LEU A 96 -5.97 25.85 0.89
C LEU A 96 -7.27 26.60 1.20
N GLY A 97 -8.05 26.14 2.19
CA GLY A 97 -9.29 26.81 2.58
C GLY A 97 -9.07 28.19 3.23
N LYS A 98 -7.88 28.47 3.78
CA LYS A 98 -7.50 29.82 4.21
C LYS A 98 -7.21 30.74 3.02
N LYS A 99 -6.44 30.26 2.04
CA LYS A 99 -6.12 31.04 0.83
C LYS A 99 -7.37 31.38 0.03
N GLU A 100 -8.30 30.43 -0.14
CA GLU A 100 -9.57 30.70 -0.81
C GLU A 100 -10.36 31.81 -0.08
N LYS A 101 -10.42 31.80 1.25
CA LYS A 101 -11.11 32.85 2.01
C LYS A 101 -10.45 34.22 1.88
N GLU A 102 -9.12 34.28 1.82
CA GLU A 102 -8.38 35.53 1.61
C GLU A 102 -8.64 36.09 0.20
N GLU A 103 -8.60 35.25 -0.84
CA GLU A 103 -8.91 35.65 -2.22
C GLU A 103 -10.35 36.17 -2.38
N TRP A 104 -11.33 35.54 -1.71
CA TRP A 104 -12.72 36.02 -1.72
C TRP A 104 -12.91 37.38 -1.02
N VAL A 105 -12.15 37.65 0.04
CA VAL A 105 -12.22 38.93 0.77
C VAL A 105 -11.59 40.06 -0.04
N ASP A 106 -10.53 39.78 -0.79
CA ASP A 106 -9.88 40.76 -1.67
C ASP A 106 -10.69 41.04 -2.95
N LEU A 107 -11.52 40.10 -3.41
CA LEU A 107 -12.44 40.30 -4.55
C LEU A 107 -13.68 41.16 -4.23
N ILE A 108 -14.03 41.31 -2.95
CA ILE A 108 -15.21 42.08 -2.50
C ILE A 108 -14.84 43.52 -2.12
N LYS A 109 -13.55 43.84 -1.95
CA LYS A 109 -13.03 45.19 -1.70
C LYS A 109 -12.80 45.96 -3.00
#